data_AF-A0A2K1R3N3-F1
#
_entry.id   AF-A0A2K1R3N3-F1
#
_cell.length_a   1.000
_cell.length_b   1.000
_cell.length_c   1.000
_cell.angle_alpha   90.00
_cell.angle_beta   90.00
_cell.angle_gamma   90.00
#
_symmetry.space_group_name_H-M   'P 1'
#
loop_
_entity.id
_entity.type
_entity.pdbx_description
1 polymer ?
#
loop_
_entity_poly.entity_id
_entity_poly.type
_entity_poly.pdbx_seq_one_letter_code
_entity_poly.pdbx_strand_id
1 'polypeptide(L)'
;MSRELSGDTVVDKAEPQVQQHNKNLHGQREKRILCSIVTVRILLGTLLSILAFATLQRQWPHRSDRLEKAQQCTTKHLRKHLNILDHAEPISKSEFLHRRDRLAAALYQSGIDAFVVEPGYTFQYYANVSQSDWEPWEPEERPFVMVVRPLMTNEGLHARTMFLAPSFEVGRARMLGIPAESELHIVPWEEHEDPFTVFRNEMFGGHNATVMIDEEMRDYISRGIQDAGLRTVGLSSAVEEVRQIKSPAEIEILRAVNSMTVEGIRALQRCIETGMRERDLITILDYAMQAIGFQNFFNIVLFDENAALPHGGFATGDKRLAKNTMILIDVGYHYLGYSSDVCRSFFISRFKSHWSVSTWYGSLINEYWPPSWRETGYPTSSPHEKTKEKNLALSAARKDVEEKIRVWNIVFDAQTAAAKAFKPNNSCADVDIAARTVIDDAGYNGTFTHRLGHGIGIKAHESPYLNKANKKTFLKPGMTFTNEPGIYLEGKFGARHEDIYLVTEDGEAELLSGKRATSPFEP
;
A
#
# COMPACT_ATOMS: atom_id res chain seq x y z
N MET A 1 22.10 25.90 111.31
CA MET A 1 22.91 26.55 112.35
C MET A 1 23.67 27.69 111.70
N SER A 2 23.47 28.90 112.22
CA SER A 2 24.38 30.07 112.15
C SER A 2 24.51 30.74 110.76
N ARG A 3 23.98 31.97 110.56
CA ARG A 3 24.58 33.29 110.92
C ARG A 3 25.93 33.50 110.21
N GLU A 4 26.30 34.66 109.66
CA GLU A 4 25.77 36.03 109.57
C GLU A 4 26.74 36.80 108.66
N LEU A 5 26.19 37.65 107.79
CA LEU A 5 26.50 39.08 107.61
C LEU A 5 27.95 39.57 107.44
N SER A 6 28.17 40.26 106.31
CA SER A 6 28.52 41.69 106.16
C SER A 6 29.05 41.86 104.72
N GLY A 7 28.59 42.77 103.86
CA GLY A 7 28.05 44.09 104.09
C GLY A 7 29.13 45.09 103.73
N ASP A 8 29.12 45.61 102.50
CA ASP A 8 29.37 47.03 102.22
C ASP A 8 29.01 47.44 100.77
N THR A 9 28.12 48.43 100.74
CA THR A 9 27.67 49.42 99.74
C THR A 9 28.82 50.11 98.96
N VAL A 10 28.72 50.78 97.80
CA VAL A 10 27.67 51.30 96.89
C VAL A 10 28.41 51.94 95.68
N VAL A 11 27.84 51.98 94.47
CA VAL A 11 27.56 53.19 93.65
C VAL A 11 26.83 52.75 92.37
N ASP A 12 25.63 53.31 92.22
CA ASP A 12 24.64 53.12 91.17
C ASP A 12 24.96 53.94 89.90
N LYS A 13 24.64 53.44 88.70
CA LYS A 13 24.36 54.26 87.50
C LYS A 13 23.67 53.45 86.39
N ALA A 14 22.51 53.96 86.02
CA ALA A 14 21.52 53.41 85.10
C ALA A 14 21.94 53.34 83.61
N GLU A 15 21.26 52.41 82.93
CA GLU A 15 21.30 51.98 81.52
C GLU A 15 20.96 53.08 80.47
N PRO A 16 21.28 52.88 79.16
CA PRO A 16 20.22 52.36 78.28
C PRO A 16 20.70 51.46 77.10
N GLN A 17 20.11 50.27 76.99
CA GLN A 17 20.13 49.44 75.77
C GLN A 17 19.14 49.97 74.71
N VAL A 18 19.53 50.91 73.83
CA VAL A 18 18.70 51.29 72.66
C VAL A 18 19.49 51.51 71.35
N GLN A 19 20.82 51.67 71.36
CA GLN A 19 21.55 52.08 70.14
C GLN A 19 22.05 50.96 69.22
N GLN A 20 21.93 49.68 69.60
CA GLN A 20 22.47 48.57 68.79
C GLN A 20 21.46 47.94 67.81
N HIS A 21 20.17 48.32 67.90
CA HIS A 21 19.11 47.74 67.05
C HIS A 21 18.96 48.44 65.69
N ASN A 22 19.32 49.72 65.56
CA ASN A 22 19.05 50.51 64.33
C ASN A 22 20.11 50.40 63.22
N LYS A 23 21.34 49.96 63.49
CA LYS A 23 22.37 49.77 62.42
C LYS A 23 22.24 48.44 61.67
N ASN A 24 21.65 47.41 62.28
CA ASN A 24 21.42 46.11 61.63
C ASN A 24 20.21 46.12 60.67
N LEU A 25 19.24 47.00 60.88
CA LEU A 25 18.04 47.11 60.03
C LEU A 25 18.35 47.74 58.65
N HIS A 26 19.29 48.69 58.56
CA HIS A 26 19.56 49.40 57.30
C HIS A 26 20.34 48.54 56.29
N GLY A 27 21.39 47.83 56.73
CA GLY A 27 22.16 46.91 55.87
C GLY A 27 21.41 45.64 55.46
N GLN A 28 20.45 45.18 56.27
CA GLN A 28 19.53 44.11 55.88
C GLN A 28 18.52 44.58 54.82
N ARG A 29 18.09 45.85 54.87
CA ARG A 29 17.14 46.41 53.91
C ARG A 29 17.76 46.59 52.51
N GLU A 30 19.00 47.07 52.43
CA GLU A 30 19.72 47.20 51.15
C GLU A 30 20.04 45.84 50.52
N LYS A 31 20.49 44.85 51.32
CA LYS A 31 20.70 43.48 50.83
C LYS A 31 19.40 42.83 50.35
N ARG A 32 18.28 43.08 51.02
CA ARG A 32 16.96 42.60 50.58
C ARG A 32 16.51 43.25 49.27
N ILE A 33 16.73 44.56 49.10
CA ILE A 33 16.37 45.26 47.85
C ILE A 33 17.24 44.76 46.69
N LEU A 34 18.55 44.61 46.89
CA LEU A 34 19.45 44.10 45.86
C LEU A 34 19.12 42.65 45.47
N CYS A 35 18.83 41.79 46.47
CA CYS A 35 18.41 40.42 46.24
C CYS A 35 17.06 40.37 45.50
N SER A 36 16.10 41.22 45.85
CA SER A 36 14.83 41.33 45.12
C SER A 36 15.02 41.78 43.66
N ILE A 37 15.90 42.75 43.40
CA ILE A 37 16.17 43.22 42.02
C ILE A 37 16.83 42.11 41.19
N VAL A 38 17.78 41.38 41.76
CA VAL A 38 18.42 40.22 41.10
C VAL A 38 17.39 39.10 40.85
N THR A 39 16.53 38.81 41.83
CA THR A 39 15.49 37.79 41.71
C THR A 39 14.47 38.16 40.63
N VAL A 40 14.03 39.43 40.59
CA VAL A 40 13.12 39.94 39.55
C VAL A 40 13.78 39.89 38.17
N ARG A 41 15.07 40.22 38.03
CA ARG A 41 15.79 40.10 36.76
C ARG A 41 15.95 38.66 36.29
N ILE A 42 16.22 37.72 37.21
CA ILE A 42 16.28 36.29 36.89
C ILE A 42 14.91 35.80 36.45
N LEU A 43 13.84 36.16 37.16
CA LEU A 43 12.46 35.79 36.81
C LEU A 43 12.00 36.40 35.47
N LEU A 44 12.38 37.64 35.17
CA LEU A 44 12.12 38.26 33.87
C LEU A 44 12.92 37.60 32.74
N GLY A 45 14.18 37.25 32.99
CA GLY A 45 15.02 36.53 32.03
C GLY A 45 14.52 35.12 31.74
N THR A 46 14.06 34.39 32.76
CA THR A 46 13.46 33.06 32.58
C THR A 46 12.10 33.16 31.88
N LEU A 47 11.26 34.14 32.23
CA LEU A 47 9.98 34.38 31.54
C LEU A 47 10.19 34.73 30.06
N LEU A 48 11.15 35.59 29.74
CA LEU A 48 11.51 35.92 28.35
C LEU A 48 12.08 34.71 27.61
N SER A 49 12.86 33.86 28.27
CA SER A 49 13.39 32.63 27.68
C SER A 49 12.28 31.60 27.43
N ILE A 50 11.32 31.47 28.34
CA ILE A 50 10.14 30.60 28.18
C ILE A 50 9.24 31.13 27.07
N LEU A 51 9.02 32.44 26.98
CA LEU A 51 8.25 33.06 25.88
C LEU A 51 8.97 32.91 24.53
N ALA A 52 10.30 33.04 24.50
CA ALA A 52 11.10 32.78 23.30
C ALA A 52 11.04 31.30 22.91
N PHE A 53 11.11 30.38 23.87
CA PHE A 53 10.99 28.95 23.62
C PHE A 53 9.57 28.54 23.16
N ALA A 54 8.52 29.13 23.75
CA ALA A 54 7.13 28.88 23.35
C ALA A 54 6.80 29.48 21.97
N THR A 55 7.40 30.61 21.60
CA THR A 55 7.29 31.18 20.25
C THR A 55 8.08 30.37 19.23
N LEU A 56 9.27 29.85 19.59
CA LEU A 56 10.03 28.88 18.79
C LEU A 56 9.28 27.55 18.59
N GLN A 57 8.60 27.03 19.63
CA GLN A 57 7.74 25.85 19.51
C GLN A 57 6.50 26.12 18.64
N ARG A 58 5.89 27.31 18.71
CA ARG A 58 4.77 27.70 17.83
C ARG A 58 5.18 27.88 16.37
N GLN A 59 6.44 28.19 16.09
CA GLN A 59 6.95 28.31 14.72
C GLN A 59 7.24 26.94 14.06
N TRP A 60 7.28 25.86 14.84
CA TRP A 60 7.47 24.50 14.30
C TRP A 60 6.15 23.74 14.32
N PRO A 61 5.49 23.52 13.18
CA PRO A 61 4.25 22.74 13.17
C PRO A 61 4.53 21.34 13.75
N HIS A 62 3.70 20.93 14.72
CA HIS A 62 3.77 19.60 15.31
C HIS A 62 3.63 18.54 14.20
N ARG A 63 4.25 17.36 14.39
CA ARG A 63 4.22 16.28 13.38
C ARG A 63 2.78 15.90 13.00
N SER A 64 1.86 15.92 13.97
CA SER A 64 0.41 15.74 13.77
C SER A 64 -0.13 16.71 12.73
N ASP A 65 0.20 17.99 12.85
CA ASP A 65 -0.38 19.06 12.02
C ASP A 65 0.06 18.94 10.56
N ARG A 66 1.27 18.44 10.29
CA ARG A 66 1.76 18.23 8.92
C ARG A 66 1.10 17.02 8.26
N LEU A 67 0.95 15.93 9.02
CA LEU A 67 0.29 14.72 8.53
C LEU A 67 -1.18 14.99 8.22
N GLU A 68 -1.89 15.64 9.15
CA GLU A 68 -3.30 15.98 9.00
C GLU A 68 -3.55 16.93 7.81
N LYS A 69 -2.71 17.95 7.62
CA LYS A 69 -2.78 18.84 6.46
C LYS A 69 -2.61 18.08 5.14
N ALA A 70 -1.67 17.14 5.08
CA ALA A 70 -1.44 16.35 3.88
C ALA A 70 -2.58 15.35 3.62
N GLN A 71 -3.16 14.76 4.66
CA GLN A 71 -4.38 13.95 4.57
C GLN A 71 -5.54 14.77 3.98
N GLN A 72 -5.87 15.90 4.57
CA GLN A 72 -6.94 16.77 4.10
C GLN A 72 -6.72 17.25 2.66
N CYS A 73 -5.48 17.62 2.33
CA CYS A 73 -5.08 17.99 0.97
C CYS A 73 -5.30 16.84 -0.02
N THR A 74 -4.84 15.64 0.32
CA THR A 74 -4.92 14.44 -0.53
C THR A 74 -6.38 14.06 -0.77
N THR A 75 -7.18 13.93 0.30
CA THR A 75 -8.62 13.65 0.19
C THR A 75 -9.36 14.69 -0.65
N LYS A 76 -9.03 15.98 -0.48
CA LYS A 76 -9.65 17.06 -1.28
C LYS A 76 -9.34 16.94 -2.77
N HIS A 77 -8.11 16.55 -3.13
CA HIS A 77 -7.74 16.35 -4.53
C HIS A 77 -8.40 15.10 -5.10
N LEU A 78 -8.35 13.97 -4.36
CA LEU A 78 -8.94 12.71 -4.77
C LEU A 78 -10.45 12.82 -5.02
N ARG A 79 -11.19 13.52 -4.16
CA ARG A 79 -12.65 13.70 -4.30
C ARG A 79 -13.10 14.41 -5.59
N LYS A 80 -12.19 15.07 -6.32
CA LYS A 80 -12.50 15.69 -7.62
C LYS A 80 -12.71 14.66 -8.73
N HIS A 81 -12.30 13.40 -8.49
CA HIS A 81 -12.30 12.32 -9.46
C HIS A 81 -13.35 11.25 -9.17
N LEU A 82 -14.30 11.51 -8.25
CA LEU A 82 -15.33 10.53 -7.86
C LEU A 82 -16.19 10.06 -9.03
N ASN A 83 -16.30 10.85 -10.10
CA ASN A 83 -17.00 10.48 -11.32
C ASN A 83 -16.40 9.25 -12.04
N ILE A 84 -15.16 8.85 -11.71
CA ILE A 84 -14.56 7.60 -12.20
C ILE A 84 -15.35 6.38 -11.69
N LEU A 85 -16.04 6.50 -10.55
CA LEU A 85 -16.80 5.41 -9.93
C LEU A 85 -18.21 5.25 -10.52
N ASP A 86 -18.69 6.19 -11.32
CA ASP A 86 -20.10 6.27 -11.77
C ASP A 86 -20.55 5.06 -12.60
N HIS A 87 -19.61 4.32 -13.20
CA HIS A 87 -19.88 3.17 -14.08
C HIS A 87 -19.68 1.81 -13.40
N ALA A 88 -19.15 1.79 -12.17
CA ALA A 88 -18.91 0.55 -11.43
C ALA A 88 -20.09 0.23 -10.52
N GLU A 89 -20.82 -0.83 -10.86
CA GLU A 89 -21.96 -1.33 -10.08
C GLU A 89 -21.64 -2.67 -9.41
N PRO A 90 -22.25 -2.99 -8.24
CA PRO A 90 -22.13 -4.31 -7.65
C PRO A 90 -22.58 -5.40 -8.63
N ILE A 91 -21.87 -6.53 -8.63
CA ILE A 91 -22.21 -7.67 -9.47
C ILE A 91 -23.64 -8.14 -9.20
N SER A 92 -24.44 -8.25 -10.27
CA SER A 92 -25.85 -8.62 -10.16
C SER A 92 -26.05 -10.07 -9.76
N LYS A 93 -27.20 -10.39 -9.13
CA LYS A 93 -27.60 -11.77 -8.82
C LYS A 93 -27.57 -12.68 -10.05
N SER A 94 -28.05 -12.19 -11.20
CA SER A 94 -28.06 -12.95 -12.46
C SER A 94 -26.65 -13.27 -12.96
N GLU A 95 -25.69 -12.37 -12.74
CA GLU A 95 -24.29 -12.62 -13.08
C GLU A 95 -23.72 -13.79 -12.26
N PHE A 96 -23.97 -13.85 -10.95
CA PHE A 96 -23.52 -14.97 -10.12
C PHE A 96 -24.11 -16.32 -10.54
N LEU A 97 -25.38 -16.34 -10.96
CA LEU A 97 -26.01 -17.53 -11.54
C LEU A 97 -25.32 -17.91 -12.86
N HIS A 98 -25.12 -16.93 -13.75
CA HIS A 98 -24.45 -17.15 -15.03
C HIS A 98 -23.01 -17.64 -14.89
N ARG A 99 -22.24 -17.14 -13.92
CA ARG A 99 -20.88 -17.62 -13.60
C ARG A 99 -20.88 -19.10 -13.26
N ARG A 100 -21.84 -19.54 -12.43
CA ARG A 100 -21.97 -20.96 -12.07
C ARG A 100 -22.37 -21.80 -13.28
N ASP A 101 -23.27 -21.31 -14.14
CA ASP A 101 -23.61 -22.00 -15.39
C ASP A 101 -22.40 -22.13 -16.33
N ARG A 102 -21.57 -21.09 -16.47
CA ARG A 102 -20.30 -21.15 -17.21
C ARG A 102 -19.34 -22.17 -16.61
N LEU A 103 -19.25 -22.25 -15.28
CA LEU A 103 -18.48 -23.28 -14.59
C LEU A 103 -19.03 -24.68 -14.86
N ALA A 104 -20.35 -24.88 -14.79
CA ALA A 104 -20.98 -26.16 -15.14
C ALA A 104 -20.68 -26.57 -16.60
N ALA A 105 -20.70 -25.63 -17.54
CA ALA A 105 -20.31 -25.87 -18.92
C ALA A 105 -18.84 -26.32 -19.06
N ALA A 106 -17.92 -25.64 -18.35
CA ALA A 106 -16.51 -26.01 -18.34
C ALA A 106 -16.25 -27.41 -17.72
N LEU A 107 -16.99 -27.75 -16.66
CA LEU A 107 -16.93 -29.08 -16.03
C LEU A 107 -17.44 -30.17 -16.98
N TYR A 108 -18.57 -29.93 -17.65
CA TYR A 108 -19.14 -30.86 -18.62
C TYR A 108 -18.17 -31.11 -19.79
N GLN A 109 -17.56 -30.06 -20.34
CA GLN A 109 -16.55 -30.17 -21.39
C GLN A 109 -15.32 -30.97 -20.93
N SER A 110 -14.96 -30.85 -19.65
CA SER A 110 -13.81 -31.54 -19.06
C SER A 110 -14.13 -32.97 -18.60
N GLY A 111 -15.38 -33.43 -18.70
CA GLY A 111 -15.81 -34.74 -18.19
C GLY A 111 -15.69 -34.87 -16.66
N ILE A 112 -15.96 -33.77 -15.93
CA ILE A 112 -15.85 -33.68 -14.48
C ILE A 112 -17.25 -33.56 -13.85
N ASP A 113 -17.49 -34.29 -12.76
CA ASP A 113 -18.82 -34.43 -12.16
C ASP A 113 -19.18 -33.29 -11.19
N ALA A 114 -18.19 -32.62 -10.63
CA ALA A 114 -18.38 -31.50 -9.71
C ALA A 114 -17.13 -30.61 -9.59
N PHE A 115 -17.34 -29.34 -9.25
CA PHE A 115 -16.34 -28.43 -8.71
C PHE A 115 -16.63 -28.16 -7.22
N VAL A 116 -15.60 -28.15 -6.38
CA VAL A 116 -15.72 -27.91 -4.93
C VAL A 116 -14.79 -26.78 -4.51
N VAL A 117 -15.34 -25.88 -3.70
CA VAL A 117 -14.64 -24.70 -3.21
C VAL A 117 -15.12 -24.31 -1.81
N GLU A 118 -14.20 -23.86 -0.97
CA GLU A 118 -14.48 -23.30 0.36
C GLU A 118 -14.41 -21.76 0.35
N PRO A 119 -14.95 -21.06 1.36
CA PRO A 119 -14.89 -19.60 1.45
C PRO A 119 -13.49 -19.01 1.22
N GLY A 120 -13.40 -18.09 0.27
CA GLY A 120 -12.17 -17.52 -0.28
C GLY A 120 -12.50 -16.69 -1.52
N TYR A 121 -11.50 -16.32 -2.33
CA TYR A 121 -11.74 -15.49 -3.52
C TYR A 121 -12.57 -16.21 -4.59
N THR A 122 -12.32 -17.50 -4.83
CA THR A 122 -13.14 -18.29 -5.78
C THR A 122 -14.58 -18.44 -5.28
N PHE A 123 -14.78 -18.65 -3.98
CA PHE A 123 -16.12 -18.72 -3.40
C PHE A 123 -16.84 -17.37 -3.53
N GLN A 124 -16.15 -16.27 -3.22
CA GLN A 124 -16.69 -14.93 -3.38
C GLN A 124 -17.11 -14.66 -4.84
N TYR A 125 -16.34 -15.15 -5.80
CA TYR A 125 -16.64 -15.01 -7.24
C TYR A 125 -17.97 -15.67 -7.64
N TYR A 126 -18.28 -16.85 -7.08
CA TYR A 126 -19.46 -17.63 -7.45
C TYR A 126 -20.66 -17.46 -6.51
N ALA A 127 -20.41 -17.13 -5.24
CA ALA A 127 -21.40 -17.12 -4.16
C ALA A 127 -21.51 -15.78 -3.43
N ASN A 128 -20.70 -14.77 -3.77
CA ASN A 128 -20.71 -13.43 -3.16
C ASN A 128 -20.47 -13.43 -1.64
N VAL A 129 -19.65 -14.35 -1.15
CA VAL A 129 -19.29 -14.50 0.27
C VAL A 129 -17.79 -14.65 0.37
N SER A 130 -17.15 -13.79 1.15
CA SER A 130 -15.72 -13.85 1.46
C SER A 130 -15.43 -14.87 2.56
N GLN A 131 -14.14 -15.17 2.76
CA GLN A 131 -13.71 -15.97 3.91
C GLN A 131 -14.15 -15.31 5.22
N SER A 132 -14.02 -13.98 5.37
CA SER A 132 -14.39 -13.27 6.60
C SER A 132 -15.89 -13.15 6.85
N ASP A 133 -16.73 -13.24 5.81
CA ASP A 133 -18.19 -13.28 5.98
C ASP A 133 -18.65 -14.60 6.61
N TRP A 134 -17.92 -15.68 6.32
CA TRP A 134 -18.13 -16.98 6.95
C TRP A 134 -17.35 -17.11 8.27
N GLU A 135 -16.07 -16.79 8.30
CA GLU A 135 -15.20 -17.01 9.46
C GLU A 135 -14.34 -15.76 9.69
N PRO A 136 -14.78 -14.80 10.52
CA PRO A 136 -14.16 -13.48 10.60
C PRO A 136 -12.78 -13.44 11.26
N TRP A 137 -12.32 -14.54 11.86
CA TRP A 137 -11.01 -14.64 12.53
C TRP A 137 -10.00 -15.45 11.71
N GLU A 138 -10.30 -16.71 11.43
CA GLU A 138 -9.42 -17.62 10.68
C GLU A 138 -10.22 -18.80 10.11
N PRO A 139 -9.73 -19.46 9.04
CA PRO A 139 -10.35 -20.68 8.52
C PRO A 139 -10.46 -21.79 9.58
N GLU A 140 -11.66 -22.26 9.91
CA GLU A 140 -11.91 -23.26 10.96
C GLU A 140 -11.83 -24.71 10.44
N GLU A 141 -11.56 -25.68 11.31
CA GLU A 141 -11.40 -27.10 10.96
C GLU A 141 -12.65 -27.76 10.32
N ARG A 142 -13.81 -27.10 10.38
CA ARG A 142 -15.10 -27.60 9.92
C ARG A 142 -15.34 -27.31 8.43
N PRO A 143 -15.55 -28.32 7.57
CA PRO A 143 -15.86 -28.07 6.17
C PRO A 143 -17.20 -27.36 5.96
N PHE A 144 -17.13 -26.15 5.41
CA PHE A 144 -18.22 -25.49 4.70
C PHE A 144 -17.80 -25.28 3.25
N VAL A 145 -18.44 -25.99 2.32
CA VAL A 145 -18.05 -25.96 0.90
C VAL A 145 -19.25 -25.78 -0.01
N MET A 146 -19.04 -25.07 -1.12
CA MET A 146 -19.95 -25.01 -2.24
C MET A 146 -19.56 -26.08 -3.26
N VAL A 147 -20.58 -26.76 -3.79
CA VAL A 147 -20.45 -27.76 -4.85
C VAL A 147 -21.26 -27.31 -6.06
N VAL A 148 -20.60 -27.21 -7.21
CA VAL A 148 -21.25 -26.92 -8.49
C VAL A 148 -21.17 -28.16 -9.37
N ARG A 149 -22.33 -28.67 -9.81
CA ARG A 149 -22.43 -29.83 -10.69
C ARG A 149 -23.06 -29.44 -12.03
N PRO A 150 -22.58 -29.99 -13.17
CA PRO A 150 -23.28 -29.87 -14.43
C PRO A 150 -24.60 -30.65 -14.40
N LEU A 151 -25.71 -29.98 -14.71
CA LEU A 151 -27.04 -30.57 -14.82
C LEU A 151 -27.62 -30.28 -16.19
N MET A 152 -27.82 -31.32 -17.00
CA MET A 152 -28.55 -31.21 -18.26
C MET A 152 -30.05 -31.23 -17.97
N THR A 153 -30.75 -30.16 -18.34
CA THR A 153 -32.21 -30.04 -18.30
C THR A 153 -32.77 -30.01 -19.73
N ASN A 154 -34.09 -29.91 -19.87
CA ASN A 154 -34.71 -29.67 -21.17
C ASN A 154 -34.41 -28.27 -21.75
N GLU A 155 -33.98 -27.33 -20.90
CA GLU A 155 -33.69 -25.93 -21.27
C GLU A 155 -32.21 -25.72 -21.61
N GLY A 156 -31.35 -26.66 -21.21
CA GLY A 156 -29.92 -26.62 -21.50
C GLY A 156 -29.08 -27.15 -20.36
N LEU A 157 -27.78 -26.86 -20.41
CA LEU A 157 -26.84 -27.18 -19.35
C LEU A 157 -26.82 -26.05 -18.32
N HIS A 158 -27.13 -26.39 -17.06
CA HIS A 158 -27.16 -25.45 -15.95
C HIS A 158 -26.33 -25.96 -14.76
N ALA A 159 -26.00 -25.05 -13.85
CA ALA A 159 -25.36 -25.37 -12.60
C ALA A 159 -26.36 -25.82 -11.53
N ARG A 160 -26.20 -27.06 -11.07
CA ARG A 160 -26.78 -27.48 -9.79
C ARG A 160 -25.82 -27.11 -8.67
N THR A 161 -26.19 -26.10 -7.88
CA THR A 161 -25.39 -25.63 -6.72
C THR A 161 -25.90 -26.27 -5.43
N MET A 162 -24.98 -26.78 -4.62
CA MET A 162 -25.26 -27.39 -3.31
C MET A 162 -24.20 -26.93 -2.32
N PHE A 163 -24.48 -27.04 -1.03
CA PHE A 163 -23.53 -26.70 0.03
C PHE A 163 -23.44 -27.82 1.04
N LEU A 164 -22.24 -28.08 1.57
CA LEU A 164 -22.04 -28.91 2.76
C LEU A 164 -21.81 -27.95 3.92
N ALA A 165 -22.50 -28.09 5.04
CA ALA A 165 -22.32 -27.23 6.21
C ALA A 165 -22.51 -28.00 7.52
N PRO A 166 -21.82 -27.62 8.61
CA PRO A 166 -22.11 -28.18 9.93
C PRO A 166 -23.59 -27.97 10.29
N SER A 167 -24.27 -28.98 10.81
CA SER A 167 -25.71 -28.94 11.10
C SER A 167 -26.11 -27.73 11.93
N PHE A 168 -25.32 -27.38 12.94
CA PHE A 168 -25.59 -26.26 13.83
C PHE A 168 -25.40 -24.88 13.16
N GLU A 169 -24.74 -24.82 12.00
CA GLU A 169 -24.45 -23.59 11.25
C GLU A 169 -25.34 -23.40 10.02
N VAL A 170 -26.23 -24.36 9.71
CA VAL A 170 -27.13 -24.26 8.54
C VAL A 170 -27.94 -22.97 8.56
N GLY A 171 -28.42 -22.55 9.74
CA GLY A 171 -29.15 -21.28 9.89
C GLY A 171 -28.30 -20.08 9.47
N ARG A 172 -27.04 -20.04 9.91
CA ARG A 172 -26.09 -18.98 9.56
C ARG A 172 -25.74 -19.00 8.07
N ALA A 173 -25.51 -20.18 7.50
CA ALA A 173 -25.24 -20.35 6.07
C ALA A 173 -26.38 -19.79 5.19
N ARG A 174 -27.64 -19.92 5.61
CA ARG A 174 -28.81 -19.32 4.92
C ARG A 174 -28.85 -17.80 4.99
N MET A 175 -28.23 -17.21 6.01
CA MET A 175 -28.22 -15.75 6.24
C MET A 175 -27.08 -15.03 5.51
N LEU A 176 -26.16 -15.75 4.85
CA LEU A 176 -25.02 -15.18 4.13
C LEU A 176 -25.41 -14.37 2.88
N GLY A 177 -26.67 -14.45 2.43
CA GLY A 177 -27.12 -13.72 1.25
C GLY A 177 -26.56 -14.26 -0.07
N ILE A 178 -26.18 -15.55 -0.11
CA ILE A 178 -25.67 -16.20 -1.32
C ILE A 178 -26.71 -16.09 -2.45
N PRO A 179 -26.35 -15.54 -3.64
CA PRO A 179 -27.26 -15.41 -4.76
C PRO A 179 -27.85 -16.76 -5.20
N ALA A 180 -29.18 -16.91 -5.15
CA ALA A 180 -29.87 -18.14 -5.59
C ALA A 180 -31.30 -17.84 -6.09
N GLU A 181 -31.79 -18.63 -7.05
CA GLU A 181 -33.17 -18.50 -7.55
C GLU A 181 -34.21 -19.02 -6.55
N SER A 182 -33.84 -20.07 -5.82
CA SER A 182 -34.63 -20.71 -4.77
C SER A 182 -33.85 -20.76 -3.46
N GLU A 183 -34.46 -21.39 -2.44
CA GLU A 183 -33.75 -21.72 -1.20
C GLU A 183 -32.48 -22.54 -1.48
N LEU A 184 -31.41 -22.26 -0.74
CA LEU A 184 -30.14 -22.98 -0.86
C LEU A 184 -30.32 -24.45 -0.51
N HIS A 185 -29.83 -25.33 -1.38
CA HIS A 185 -29.72 -26.75 -1.11
C HIS A 185 -28.46 -27.00 -0.24
N ILE A 186 -28.67 -27.11 1.06
CA ILE A 186 -27.63 -27.32 2.06
C ILE A 186 -27.77 -28.74 2.60
N VAL A 187 -26.70 -29.52 2.52
CA VAL A 187 -26.53 -30.83 3.14
C VAL A 187 -25.88 -30.62 4.50
N PRO A 188 -26.61 -30.84 5.61
CA PRO A 188 -26.06 -30.77 6.95
C PRO A 188 -25.18 -31.99 7.25
N TRP A 189 -24.16 -31.81 8.09
CA TRP A 189 -23.42 -32.90 8.73
C TRP A 189 -23.27 -32.64 10.24
N GLU A 190 -23.47 -33.67 11.05
CA GLU A 190 -23.38 -33.57 12.51
C GLU A 190 -21.92 -33.65 12.99
N GLU A 191 -21.59 -32.99 14.12
CA GLU A 191 -20.21 -32.92 14.66
C GLU A 191 -19.55 -34.30 14.93
N HIS A 192 -20.34 -35.37 15.05
CA HIS A 192 -19.84 -36.73 15.29
C HIS A 192 -19.77 -37.58 14.01
N GLU A 193 -20.23 -37.06 12.88
CA GLU A 193 -20.16 -37.71 11.58
C GLU A 193 -18.84 -37.38 10.88
N ASP A 194 -18.46 -38.23 9.92
CA ASP A 194 -17.42 -37.87 8.96
C ASP A 194 -18.05 -37.01 7.85
N PRO A 195 -17.71 -35.71 7.74
CA PRO A 195 -18.29 -34.82 6.74
C PRO A 195 -18.04 -35.28 5.30
N PHE A 196 -16.94 -36.01 5.05
CA PHE A 196 -16.59 -36.46 3.70
C PHE A 196 -17.41 -37.69 3.29
N THR A 197 -17.73 -38.57 4.24
CA THR A 197 -18.68 -39.66 4.03
C THR A 197 -20.09 -39.11 3.75
N VAL A 198 -20.55 -38.12 4.52
CA VAL A 198 -21.84 -37.42 4.26
C VAL A 198 -21.83 -36.77 2.89
N PHE A 199 -20.77 -36.03 2.56
CA PHE A 199 -20.57 -35.40 1.25
C PHE A 199 -20.73 -36.40 0.11
N ARG A 200 -20.03 -37.54 0.15
CA ARG A 200 -20.13 -38.57 -0.89
C ARG A 200 -21.54 -39.17 -0.98
N ASN A 201 -22.14 -39.53 0.14
CA ASN A 201 -23.40 -40.26 0.16
C ASN A 201 -24.56 -39.36 -0.29
N GLU A 202 -24.68 -38.18 0.29
CA GLU A 202 -25.81 -37.28 0.05
C GLU A 202 -25.69 -36.52 -1.28
N MET A 203 -24.48 -36.14 -1.69
CA MET A 203 -24.30 -35.34 -2.91
C MET A 203 -24.05 -36.17 -4.17
N PHE A 204 -23.56 -37.40 -4.04
CA PHE A 204 -23.22 -38.30 -5.16
C PHE A 204 -23.90 -39.68 -5.09
N GLY A 205 -24.78 -39.93 -4.11
CA GLY A 205 -25.49 -41.21 -3.97
C GLY A 205 -24.55 -42.39 -3.67
N GLY A 206 -23.36 -42.13 -3.13
CA GLY A 206 -22.34 -43.15 -2.90
C GLY A 206 -21.63 -43.64 -4.18
N HIS A 207 -21.96 -43.08 -5.34
CA HIS A 207 -21.34 -43.46 -6.62
C HIS A 207 -19.92 -42.89 -6.77
N ASN A 208 -19.13 -43.53 -7.63
CA ASN A 208 -17.84 -42.98 -8.04
C ASN A 208 -18.08 -41.69 -8.83
N ALA A 209 -17.34 -40.65 -8.49
CA ALA A 209 -17.35 -39.38 -9.22
C ALA A 209 -15.95 -38.76 -9.21
N THR A 210 -15.70 -37.94 -10.23
CA THR A 210 -14.54 -37.07 -10.32
C THR A 210 -14.90 -35.66 -9.89
N VAL A 211 -14.20 -35.19 -8.87
CA VAL A 211 -14.41 -33.87 -8.28
C VAL A 211 -13.18 -33.01 -8.53
N MET A 212 -13.37 -31.85 -9.15
CA MET A 212 -12.34 -30.84 -9.30
C MET A 212 -12.30 -29.97 -8.05
N ILE A 213 -11.09 -29.80 -7.53
CA ILE A 213 -10.82 -29.05 -6.31
C ILE A 213 -10.24 -27.69 -6.68
N ASP A 214 -10.79 -26.63 -6.08
CA ASP A 214 -10.21 -25.29 -6.16
C ASP A 214 -8.75 -25.27 -5.67
N GLU A 215 -7.90 -24.48 -6.32
CA GLU A 215 -6.46 -24.46 -6.04
C GLU A 215 -6.10 -23.93 -4.63
N GLU A 216 -6.99 -23.15 -4.00
CA GLU A 216 -6.78 -22.57 -2.68
C GLU A 216 -7.45 -23.38 -1.56
N MET A 217 -8.13 -24.48 -1.91
CA MET A 217 -8.81 -25.32 -0.93
C MET A 217 -7.79 -26.00 0.00
N ARG A 218 -8.06 -25.97 1.30
CA ARG A 218 -7.23 -26.60 2.32
C ARG A 218 -7.09 -28.09 2.03
N ASP A 219 -5.83 -28.53 2.05
CA ASP A 219 -5.41 -29.88 1.64
C ASP A 219 -6.16 -31.01 2.37
N TYR A 220 -6.46 -30.86 3.66
CA TYR A 220 -7.18 -31.89 4.41
C TYR A 220 -8.60 -32.13 3.90
N ILE A 221 -9.27 -31.11 3.33
CA ILE A 221 -10.61 -31.24 2.72
C ILE A 221 -10.47 -32.03 1.42
N SER A 222 -9.47 -31.70 0.59
CA SER A 222 -9.19 -32.41 -0.66
C SER A 222 -8.89 -33.89 -0.40
N ARG A 223 -8.01 -34.19 0.55
CA ARG A 223 -7.70 -35.56 0.97
C ARG A 223 -8.89 -36.26 1.59
N GLY A 224 -9.68 -35.58 2.43
CA GLY A 224 -10.90 -36.15 3.00
C GLY A 224 -11.90 -36.60 1.93
N ILE A 225 -12.13 -35.77 0.91
CA ILE A 225 -12.96 -36.12 -0.27
C ILE A 225 -12.37 -37.34 -1.00
N GLN A 226 -11.04 -37.38 -1.17
CA GLN A 226 -10.36 -38.50 -1.82
C GLN A 226 -10.49 -39.81 -1.01
N ASP A 227 -10.26 -39.74 0.29
CA ASP A 227 -10.30 -40.87 1.23
C ASP A 227 -11.73 -41.42 1.37
N ALA A 228 -12.76 -40.58 1.21
CA ALA A 228 -14.16 -41.01 1.13
C ALA A 228 -14.48 -41.83 -0.13
N GLY A 229 -13.56 -41.90 -1.10
CA GLY A 229 -13.67 -42.73 -2.31
C GLY A 229 -13.99 -41.96 -3.59
N LEU A 230 -13.88 -40.63 -3.58
CA LEU A 230 -14.04 -39.80 -4.78
C LEU A 230 -12.70 -39.52 -5.44
N ARG A 231 -12.67 -39.37 -6.77
CA ARG A 231 -11.44 -39.01 -7.49
C ARG A 231 -11.28 -37.50 -7.50
N THR A 232 -10.22 -36.98 -6.89
CA THR A 232 -9.92 -35.54 -6.92
C THR A 232 -9.00 -35.18 -8.10
N VAL A 233 -9.20 -34.01 -8.68
CA VAL A 233 -8.33 -33.43 -9.72
C VAL A 233 -8.14 -31.93 -9.48
N GLY A 234 -7.02 -31.38 -9.96
CA GLY A 234 -6.82 -29.93 -10.01
C GLY A 234 -7.56 -29.27 -11.16
N LEU A 235 -7.42 -27.94 -11.27
CA LEU A 235 -8.10 -27.13 -12.27
C LEU A 235 -7.72 -27.52 -13.71
N SER A 236 -8.72 -27.49 -14.61
CA SER A 236 -8.51 -27.55 -16.05
C SER A 236 -8.53 -26.14 -16.64
N SER A 237 -7.92 -25.96 -17.82
CA SER A 237 -7.88 -24.65 -18.49
C SER A 237 -9.29 -24.08 -18.73
N ALA A 238 -10.27 -24.92 -19.06
CA ALA A 238 -11.65 -24.48 -19.28
C ALA A 238 -12.28 -23.91 -18.00
N VAL A 239 -11.97 -24.47 -16.83
CA VAL A 239 -12.49 -23.98 -15.54
C VAL A 239 -11.76 -22.72 -15.09
N GLU A 240 -10.44 -22.65 -15.26
CA GLU A 240 -9.68 -21.43 -14.99
C GLU A 240 -10.19 -20.25 -15.84
N GLU A 241 -10.47 -20.50 -17.12
CA GLU A 241 -10.96 -19.49 -18.07
C GLU A 241 -12.27 -18.82 -17.64
N VAL A 242 -13.10 -19.46 -16.82
CA VAL A 242 -14.34 -18.86 -16.31
C VAL A 242 -14.05 -17.56 -15.56
N ARG A 243 -13.03 -17.55 -14.70
CA ARG A 243 -12.58 -16.37 -13.94
C ARG A 243 -11.59 -15.51 -14.73
N GLN A 244 -10.76 -16.12 -15.56
CA GLN A 244 -9.74 -15.38 -16.32
C GLN A 244 -10.37 -14.41 -17.32
N ILE A 245 -11.54 -14.74 -17.88
CA ILE A 245 -12.28 -13.91 -18.85
C ILE A 245 -13.35 -13.09 -18.12
N LYS A 246 -13.08 -11.78 -18.01
CA LYS A 246 -13.86 -10.83 -17.23
C LYS A 246 -15.11 -10.42 -17.99
N SER A 247 -16.24 -10.36 -17.31
CA SER A 247 -17.44 -9.78 -17.90
C SER A 247 -17.37 -8.24 -17.98
N PRO A 248 -18.24 -7.59 -18.75
CA PRO A 248 -18.30 -6.14 -18.83
C PRO A 248 -18.43 -5.45 -17.46
N ALA A 249 -19.23 -6.02 -16.55
CA ALA A 249 -19.39 -5.47 -15.20
C ALA A 249 -18.10 -5.57 -14.39
N GLU A 250 -17.38 -6.69 -14.50
CA GLU A 250 -16.09 -6.87 -13.83
C GLU A 250 -15.03 -5.90 -14.33
N ILE A 251 -15.01 -5.66 -15.66
CA ILE A 251 -14.10 -4.72 -16.30
C ILE A 251 -14.33 -3.30 -15.78
N GLU A 252 -15.58 -2.86 -15.63
CA GLU A 252 -15.86 -1.51 -15.13
C GLU A 252 -15.51 -1.34 -13.64
N ILE A 253 -15.68 -2.38 -12.81
CA ILE A 253 -15.18 -2.35 -11.43
C ILE A 253 -13.64 -2.29 -11.41
N LEU A 254 -12.96 -3.14 -12.20
CA LEU A 254 -11.50 -3.13 -12.31
C LEU A 254 -10.97 -1.78 -12.79
N ARG A 255 -11.66 -1.16 -13.75
CA ARG A 255 -11.35 0.18 -14.23
C ARG A 255 -11.48 1.22 -13.13
N ALA A 256 -12.60 1.20 -12.41
CA ALA A 256 -12.87 2.14 -11.34
C ALA A 256 -11.83 2.02 -10.21
N VAL A 257 -11.57 0.80 -9.72
CA VAL A 257 -10.64 0.59 -8.60
C VAL A 257 -9.20 0.96 -8.97
N ASN A 258 -8.74 0.61 -10.17
CA ASN A 258 -7.37 0.91 -10.61
C ASN A 258 -7.19 2.38 -11.00
N SER A 259 -8.15 2.98 -11.70
CA SER A 259 -8.10 4.41 -12.07
C SER A 259 -8.13 5.31 -10.83
N MET A 260 -8.98 5.00 -9.84
CA MET A 260 -9.00 5.77 -8.58
C MET A 260 -7.74 5.56 -7.75
N THR A 261 -7.12 4.38 -7.80
CA THR A 261 -5.83 4.14 -7.13
C THR A 261 -4.73 5.02 -7.73
N VAL A 262 -4.67 5.14 -9.07
CA VAL A 262 -3.76 6.09 -9.74
C VAL A 262 -4.02 7.53 -9.31
N GLU A 263 -5.29 7.96 -9.28
CA GLU A 263 -5.63 9.32 -8.83
C GLU A 263 -5.33 9.54 -7.34
N GLY A 264 -5.39 8.49 -6.51
CA GLY A 264 -4.92 8.49 -5.12
C GLY A 264 -3.43 8.84 -5.01
N ILE A 265 -2.59 8.14 -5.78
CA ILE A 265 -1.14 8.41 -5.84
C ILE A 265 -0.87 9.85 -6.33
N ARG A 266 -1.58 10.30 -7.38
CA ARG A 266 -1.46 11.67 -7.90
C ARG A 266 -1.90 12.73 -6.90
N ALA A 267 -2.98 12.48 -6.16
CA ALA A 267 -3.44 13.37 -5.11
C ALA A 267 -2.42 13.47 -3.98
N LEU A 268 -1.86 12.33 -3.55
CA LEU A 268 -0.82 12.28 -2.52
C LEU A 268 0.43 13.07 -2.94
N GLN A 269 0.90 12.86 -4.18
CA GLN A 269 2.11 13.50 -4.71
C GLN A 269 2.07 15.04 -4.65
N ARG A 270 0.88 15.64 -4.77
CA ARG A 270 0.68 17.11 -4.67
C ARG A 270 0.78 17.65 -3.25
N CYS A 271 0.59 16.79 -2.25
CA CYS A 271 0.37 17.14 -0.86
C CYS A 271 1.54 16.76 0.05
N ILE A 272 2.43 15.87 -0.39
CA ILE A 272 3.63 15.46 0.35
C ILE A 272 4.74 16.52 0.30
N GLU A 273 5.58 16.53 1.33
CA GLU A 273 6.67 17.49 1.48
C GLU A 273 7.93 16.81 2.02
N THR A 274 9.09 17.42 1.76
CA THR A 274 10.37 16.90 2.26
C THR A 274 10.36 16.75 3.78
N GLY A 275 10.99 15.68 4.28
CA GLY A 275 11.09 15.34 5.69
C GLY A 275 10.01 14.38 6.19
N MET A 276 8.93 14.16 5.42
CA MET A 276 7.96 13.09 5.69
C MET A 276 8.60 11.71 5.60
N ARG A 277 8.12 10.75 6.38
CA ARG A 277 8.58 9.36 6.36
C ARG A 277 7.77 8.53 5.37
N GLU A 278 8.33 7.41 4.92
CA GLU A 278 7.60 6.40 4.11
C GLU A 278 6.25 6.04 4.75
N ARG A 279 6.22 5.74 6.06
CA ARG A 279 4.98 5.45 6.79
C ARG A 279 3.99 6.61 6.87
N ASP A 280 4.47 7.85 6.80
CA ASP A 280 3.57 9.01 6.80
C ASP A 280 2.79 9.02 5.46
N LEU A 281 3.43 8.68 4.34
CA LEU A 281 2.79 8.55 3.02
C LEU A 281 1.77 7.41 2.98
N ILE A 282 2.12 6.23 3.53
CA ILE A 282 1.19 5.09 3.69
C ILE A 282 -0.08 5.56 4.41
N THR A 283 0.10 6.18 5.58
CA THR A 283 -1.00 6.68 6.41
C THR A 283 -1.87 7.73 5.70
N ILE A 284 -1.27 8.60 4.89
CA ILE A 284 -1.99 9.63 4.15
C ILE A 284 -2.85 9.02 3.04
N LEU A 285 -2.27 8.11 2.26
CA LEU A 285 -2.94 7.51 1.11
C LEU A 285 -4.10 6.61 1.54
N ASP A 286 -3.86 5.73 2.52
CA ASP A 286 -4.88 4.82 3.05
C ASP A 286 -6.07 5.60 3.61
N TYR A 287 -5.82 6.65 4.39
CA TYR A 287 -6.89 7.50 4.90
C TYR A 287 -7.73 8.12 3.77
N ALA A 288 -7.07 8.60 2.71
CA ALA A 288 -7.77 9.24 1.60
C ALA A 288 -8.62 8.25 0.80
N MET A 289 -8.11 7.04 0.57
CA MET A 289 -8.82 5.98 -0.16
C MET A 289 -9.98 5.39 0.66
N GLN A 290 -9.78 5.16 1.96
CA GLN A 290 -10.86 4.74 2.87
C GLN A 290 -12.00 5.77 2.93
N ALA A 291 -11.67 7.07 2.89
CA ALA A 291 -12.66 8.15 2.92
C ALA A 291 -13.59 8.18 1.68
N ILE A 292 -13.34 7.36 0.66
CA ILE A 292 -14.19 7.18 -0.52
C ILE A 292 -14.70 5.73 -0.68
N GLY A 293 -14.58 4.90 0.37
CA GLY A 293 -15.17 3.56 0.42
C GLY A 293 -14.28 2.42 -0.09
N PHE A 294 -12.98 2.67 -0.29
CA PHE A 294 -12.03 1.63 -0.69
C PHE A 294 -11.50 0.91 0.56
N GLN A 295 -11.34 -0.40 0.47
CA GLN A 295 -10.80 -1.23 1.55
C GLN A 295 -9.31 -1.46 1.32
N ASN A 296 -8.48 -1.30 2.36
CA ASN A 296 -7.04 -1.50 2.23
C ASN A 296 -6.73 -2.98 1.95
N PHE A 297 -5.90 -3.24 0.96
CA PHE A 297 -5.31 -4.56 0.73
C PHE A 297 -3.82 -4.55 1.10
N PHE A 298 -3.01 -3.70 0.44
CA PHE A 298 -1.63 -3.44 0.83
C PHE A 298 -1.20 -2.03 0.40
N ASN A 299 -0.16 -1.49 1.03
CA ASN A 299 0.42 -0.20 0.68
C ASN A 299 1.91 -0.16 1.04
N ILE A 300 2.74 -0.23 0.02
CA ILE A 300 4.20 -0.22 0.09
C ILE A 300 4.70 1.14 -0.40
N VAL A 301 5.39 1.87 0.47
CA VAL A 301 6.09 3.11 0.11
C VAL A 301 7.56 2.97 0.44
N LEU A 302 8.42 3.10 -0.57
CA LEU A 302 9.86 2.86 -0.47
C LEU A 302 10.65 4.01 -1.12
N PHE A 303 11.67 4.49 -0.42
CA PHE A 303 12.52 5.60 -0.85
C PHE A 303 13.93 5.12 -1.22
N ASP A 304 14.41 5.47 -2.42
CA ASP A 304 15.70 5.07 -2.99
C ASP A 304 16.09 3.62 -2.66
N GLU A 305 17.15 3.35 -1.87
CA GLU A 305 17.68 2.00 -1.62
C GLU A 305 16.66 1.03 -1.02
N ASN A 306 15.65 1.53 -0.29
CA ASN A 306 14.57 0.70 0.21
C ASN A 306 13.74 0.10 -0.94
N ALA A 307 13.61 0.82 -2.05
CA ALA A 307 12.91 0.37 -3.25
C ALA A 307 13.73 -0.60 -4.10
N ALA A 308 15.02 -0.82 -3.77
CA ALA A 308 15.83 -1.85 -4.42
C ALA A 308 15.44 -3.28 -4.01
N LEU A 309 14.59 -3.42 -2.99
CA LEU A 309 13.94 -4.68 -2.62
C LEU A 309 12.47 -4.59 -3.08
N PRO A 310 11.98 -5.43 -4.00
CA PRO A 310 10.67 -5.25 -4.64
C PRO A 310 9.49 -5.12 -3.69
N HIS A 311 9.54 -5.79 -2.52
CA HIS A 311 8.55 -5.74 -1.44
C HIS A 311 9.05 -4.98 -0.19
N GLY A 312 10.18 -4.30 -0.28
CA GLY A 312 10.90 -3.74 0.87
C GLY A 312 11.58 -4.82 1.73
N GLY A 313 12.17 -4.39 2.84
CA GLY A 313 12.82 -5.25 3.83
C GLY A 313 12.40 -4.90 5.26
N PHE A 314 12.91 -5.62 6.26
CA PHE A 314 12.52 -5.46 7.68
C PHE A 314 12.80 -4.08 8.29
N ALA A 315 13.57 -3.21 7.62
CA ALA A 315 13.99 -1.90 8.11
C ALA A 315 13.39 -0.71 7.33
N THR A 316 12.25 -0.89 6.65
CA THR A 316 11.56 0.17 5.90
C THR A 316 10.56 0.94 6.77
N GLY A 317 10.06 2.07 6.29
CA GLY A 317 9.01 2.88 6.92
C GLY A 317 9.50 4.19 7.54
N ASP A 318 10.80 4.31 7.82
CA ASP A 318 11.38 5.39 8.62
C ASP A 318 12.25 6.36 7.84
N LYS A 319 12.60 6.02 6.60
CA LYS A 319 13.41 6.88 5.74
C LYS A 319 12.64 8.15 5.42
N ARG A 320 13.37 9.28 5.42
CA ARG A 320 12.80 10.61 5.20
C ARG A 320 12.94 11.06 3.76
N LEU A 321 11.86 11.64 3.26
CA LEU A 321 11.78 12.16 1.91
C LEU A 321 12.71 13.36 1.71
N ALA A 322 13.63 13.27 0.76
CA ALA A 322 14.47 14.38 0.31
C ALA A 322 14.05 14.87 -1.09
N LYS A 323 14.62 15.99 -1.55
CA LYS A 323 14.26 16.59 -2.85
C LYS A 323 14.56 15.68 -4.05
N ASN A 324 15.58 14.85 -3.93
CA ASN A 324 16.08 13.97 -5.00
C ASN A 324 15.77 12.50 -4.72
N THR A 325 14.88 12.23 -3.77
CA THR A 325 14.44 10.87 -3.46
C THR A 325 13.55 10.35 -4.58
N MET A 326 13.92 9.22 -5.18
CA MET A 326 12.97 8.43 -5.97
C MET A 326 12.04 7.72 -4.99
N ILE A 327 10.74 7.99 -5.12
CA ILE A 327 9.67 7.35 -4.37
C ILE A 327 9.13 6.21 -5.24
N LEU A 328 9.04 5.01 -4.70
CA LEU A 328 8.23 3.92 -5.25
C LEU A 328 7.02 3.75 -4.33
N ILE A 329 5.82 3.91 -4.87
CA ILE A 329 4.57 3.54 -4.20
C ILE A 329 4.00 2.36 -4.98
N ASP A 330 3.78 1.25 -4.30
CA ASP A 330 3.07 0.10 -4.80
C ASP A 330 1.90 -0.20 -3.86
N VAL A 331 0.69 -0.15 -4.39
CA VAL A 331 -0.51 -0.09 -3.55
C VAL A 331 -1.70 -0.76 -4.23
N GLY A 332 -2.44 -1.50 -3.42
CA GLY A 332 -3.67 -2.17 -3.81
C GLY A 332 -4.80 -1.94 -2.82
N TYR A 333 -6.01 -1.81 -3.37
CA TYR A 333 -7.25 -1.65 -2.63
C TYR A 333 -8.32 -2.59 -3.18
N HIS A 334 -9.33 -2.90 -2.36
CA HIS A 334 -10.55 -3.54 -2.83
C HIS A 334 -11.69 -2.54 -2.97
N TYR A 335 -12.42 -2.64 -4.08
CA TYR A 335 -13.67 -1.92 -4.32
C TYR A 335 -14.65 -2.88 -4.98
N LEU A 336 -15.85 -3.01 -4.40
CA LEU A 336 -16.89 -3.97 -4.84
C LEU A 336 -16.36 -5.41 -4.99
N GLY A 337 -15.39 -5.80 -4.15
CA GLY A 337 -14.76 -7.12 -4.16
C GLY A 337 -13.58 -7.30 -5.13
N TYR A 338 -13.33 -6.35 -6.05
CA TYR A 338 -12.24 -6.44 -7.02
C TYR A 338 -11.01 -5.65 -6.59
N SER A 339 -9.85 -6.10 -7.04
CA SER A 339 -8.55 -5.58 -6.62
C SER A 339 -8.01 -4.52 -7.56
N SER A 340 -7.42 -3.47 -7.01
CA SER A 340 -6.37 -2.70 -7.69
C SER A 340 -4.98 -3.20 -7.32
N ASP A 341 -4.06 -2.98 -8.24
CA ASP A 341 -2.64 -3.22 -8.08
C ASP A 341 -1.89 -2.21 -8.97
N VAL A 342 -1.32 -1.18 -8.34
CA VAL A 342 -0.75 -0.03 -9.04
C VAL A 342 0.54 0.41 -8.39
N CYS A 343 1.59 0.44 -9.20
CA CYS A 343 2.91 0.93 -8.82
C CYS A 343 3.31 2.16 -9.62
N ARG A 344 3.87 3.16 -8.91
CA ARG A 344 4.46 4.36 -9.48
C ARG A 344 5.79 4.66 -8.83
N SER A 345 6.80 4.83 -9.68
CA SER A 345 8.08 5.43 -9.30
C SER A 345 8.12 6.89 -9.74
N PHE A 346 8.40 7.83 -8.85
CA PHE A 346 8.43 9.27 -9.15
C PHE A 346 9.24 10.08 -8.13
N PHE A 347 9.59 11.31 -8.50
CA PHE A 347 10.09 12.35 -7.61
C PHE A 347 8.97 13.27 -7.17
N ILE A 348 9.13 13.91 -6.01
CA ILE A 348 8.27 15.03 -5.65
C ILE A 348 8.31 16.11 -6.74
N SER A 349 7.16 16.68 -7.09
CA SER A 349 7.09 17.73 -8.10
C SER A 349 8.06 18.87 -7.76
N ARG A 350 8.90 19.27 -8.73
CA ARG A 350 9.83 20.41 -8.58
C ARG A 350 9.09 21.75 -8.42
N PHE A 351 7.77 21.79 -8.64
CA PHE A 351 6.97 23.01 -8.67
C PHE A 351 6.32 23.36 -7.32
N LYS A 352 7.14 23.66 -6.33
CA LYS A 352 6.83 24.65 -5.27
C LYS A 352 7.99 25.62 -5.04
N SER A 353 8.73 25.91 -6.10
CA SER A 353 9.82 26.88 -6.11
C SER A 353 9.60 27.81 -7.29
N HIS A 354 9.33 29.10 -7.02
CA HIS A 354 9.29 30.18 -8.01
C HIS A 354 10.68 30.43 -8.64
N TRP A 355 11.25 29.43 -9.28
CA TRP A 355 12.45 29.58 -10.09
C TRP A 355 12.05 29.54 -11.55
N SER A 356 11.75 30.73 -12.06
CA SER A 356 11.74 31.02 -13.49
C SER A 356 13.02 30.46 -14.13
N VAL A 357 12.85 29.82 -15.29
CA VAL A 357 13.91 29.28 -16.16
C VAL A 357 14.83 30.39 -16.72
N SER A 358 14.69 31.65 -16.28
CA SER A 358 15.45 32.80 -16.79
C SER A 358 16.79 33.09 -16.10
N THR A 359 17.22 32.35 -15.07
CA THR A 359 18.51 32.64 -14.38
C THR A 359 19.69 31.80 -14.86
N TRP A 360 19.55 31.08 -15.97
CA TRP A 360 20.63 30.28 -16.57
C TRP A 360 21.73 31.12 -17.27
N TYR A 361 21.57 32.45 -17.34
CA TYR A 361 22.57 33.36 -17.92
C TYR A 361 23.40 34.18 -16.90
N GLY A 362 23.07 34.09 -15.60
CA GLY A 362 23.67 34.98 -14.58
C GLY A 362 25.03 34.53 -14.02
N SER A 363 25.46 33.28 -14.25
CA SER A 363 26.69 32.75 -13.64
C SER A 363 27.94 32.86 -14.54
N LEU A 364 27.81 33.34 -15.78
CA LEU A 364 28.94 33.56 -16.69
C LEU A 364 29.53 34.98 -16.61
N ILE A 365 28.92 35.89 -15.84
CA ILE A 365 29.37 37.30 -15.74
C ILE A 365 30.20 37.56 -14.47
N ASN A 366 30.11 36.71 -13.44
CA ASN A 366 30.92 36.85 -12.22
C ASN A 366 32.30 36.18 -12.31
N GLU A 367 32.63 35.49 -13.40
CA GLU A 367 33.96 34.91 -13.64
C GLU A 367 34.94 35.93 -14.22
N TYR A 368 34.46 37.10 -14.67
CA TYR A 368 35.29 38.14 -15.32
C TYR A 368 35.42 39.47 -14.55
N TRP A 369 34.83 39.61 -13.34
CA TRP A 369 35.01 40.83 -12.54
C TRP A 369 34.83 40.63 -11.02
N PRO A 370 35.91 40.43 -10.24
CA PRO A 370 35.83 40.47 -8.78
C PRO A 370 35.99 41.91 -8.26
N PRO A 371 35.09 42.42 -7.39
CA PRO A 371 35.33 43.64 -6.62
C PRO A 371 36.40 43.38 -5.55
N SER A 372 37.42 44.21 -5.54
CA SER A 372 38.59 44.14 -4.67
C SER A 372 38.34 44.77 -3.29
N TRP A 373 38.06 44.00 -2.23
CA TRP A 373 38.49 44.34 -0.86
C TRP A 373 38.16 43.30 0.23
N ARG A 374 39.06 43.26 1.22
CA ARG A 374 39.05 42.68 2.59
C ARG A 374 39.69 41.30 2.81
N GLU A 375 40.99 41.36 3.05
CA GLU A 375 41.68 40.58 4.07
C GLU A 375 41.26 41.03 5.49
N THR A 376 40.99 40.07 6.38
CA THR A 376 41.52 39.99 7.77
C THR A 376 41.30 38.57 8.29
N GLY A 377 42.36 37.92 8.75
CA GLY A 377 42.45 36.47 8.96
C GLY A 377 41.97 35.92 10.31
N TYR A 378 41.69 34.62 10.29
CA TYR A 378 41.78 33.61 11.36
C TYR A 378 41.98 32.24 10.70
N PRO A 379 42.70 31.28 11.29
CA PRO A 379 43.02 30.01 10.63
C PRO A 379 41.77 29.14 10.63
N THR A 380 41.19 28.95 9.46
CA THR A 380 40.15 27.95 9.22
C THR A 380 40.57 27.13 8.01
N SER A 381 40.28 25.83 8.05
CA SER A 381 40.58 24.86 7.00
C SER A 381 40.37 25.44 5.59
N SER A 382 41.35 25.20 4.72
CA SER A 382 41.48 25.77 3.38
C SER A 382 40.13 25.91 2.65
N PRO A 383 39.72 27.14 2.27
CA PRO A 383 38.49 27.38 1.50
C PRO A 383 38.42 26.56 0.19
N HIS A 384 39.57 26.21 -0.38
CA HIS A 384 39.64 25.40 -1.60
C HIS A 384 39.21 23.95 -1.40
N GLU A 385 39.44 23.36 -0.22
CA GLU A 385 39.15 21.95 0.05
C GLU A 385 37.65 21.73 0.28
N LYS A 386 37.02 22.60 1.08
CA LYS A 386 35.55 22.62 1.27
C LYS A 386 34.78 22.91 -0.02
N THR A 387 35.34 23.72 -0.92
CA THR A 387 34.73 24.04 -2.21
C THR A 387 34.83 22.85 -3.17
N LYS A 388 35.95 22.13 -3.17
CA LYS A 388 36.15 20.91 -3.97
C LYS A 388 35.24 19.77 -3.52
N GLU A 389 35.12 19.53 -2.21
CA GLU A 389 34.20 18.52 -1.65
C GLU A 389 32.74 18.85 -1.97
N LYS A 390 32.34 20.11 -1.83
CA LYS A 390 30.98 20.56 -2.17
C LYS A 390 30.68 20.38 -3.67
N ASN A 391 31.62 20.71 -4.54
CA ASN A 391 31.47 20.53 -5.99
C ASN A 391 31.42 19.03 -6.37
N LEU A 392 32.20 18.19 -5.70
CA LEU A 392 32.18 16.74 -5.91
C LEU A 392 30.85 16.14 -5.44
N ALA A 393 30.34 16.55 -4.27
CA ALA A 393 29.04 16.12 -3.77
C ALA A 393 27.88 16.56 -4.67
N LEU A 394 27.94 17.80 -5.21
CA LEU A 394 26.96 18.30 -6.19
C LEU A 394 27.03 17.50 -7.51
N SER A 395 28.23 17.16 -7.98
CA SER A 395 28.41 16.32 -9.17
C SER A 395 27.90 14.91 -8.96
N ALA A 396 28.17 14.29 -7.81
CA ALA A 396 27.68 12.95 -7.46
C ALA A 396 26.16 12.91 -7.33
N ALA A 397 25.55 13.88 -6.63
CA ALA A 397 24.10 13.99 -6.51
C ALA A 397 23.41 14.22 -7.87
N ARG A 398 24.06 14.91 -8.80
CA ARG A 398 23.58 15.08 -10.17
C ARG A 398 23.61 13.76 -10.94
N LYS A 399 24.71 13.01 -10.86
CA LYS A 399 24.85 11.70 -11.50
C LYS A 399 23.84 10.68 -10.98
N ASP A 400 23.57 10.67 -9.67
CA ASP A 400 22.55 9.81 -9.05
C ASP A 400 21.14 10.09 -9.63
N VAL A 401 20.75 11.36 -9.71
CA VAL A 401 19.45 11.74 -10.31
C VAL A 401 19.38 11.42 -11.80
N GLU A 402 20.47 11.61 -12.54
CA GLU A 402 20.57 11.24 -13.95
C GLU A 402 20.42 9.71 -14.16
N GLU A 403 21.05 8.89 -13.33
CA GLU A 403 20.89 7.41 -13.35
C GLU A 403 19.44 7.01 -13.04
N LYS A 404 18.83 7.61 -12.00
CA LYS A 404 17.43 7.37 -11.63
C LYS A 404 16.43 7.70 -12.76
N ILE A 405 16.60 8.85 -13.42
CA ILE A 405 15.76 9.23 -14.56
C ILE A 405 15.99 8.29 -15.75
N ARG A 406 17.25 7.89 -16.01
CA ARG A 406 17.56 6.91 -17.07
C ARG A 406 16.85 5.58 -16.81
N VAL A 407 16.96 5.04 -15.59
CA VAL A 407 16.28 3.80 -15.18
C VAL A 407 14.76 3.93 -15.28
N TRP A 408 14.19 5.05 -14.83
CA TRP A 408 12.76 5.33 -14.96
C TRP A 408 12.29 5.24 -16.41
N ASN A 409 13.01 5.87 -17.35
CA ASN A 409 12.66 5.83 -18.78
C ASN A 409 12.75 4.40 -19.35
N ILE A 410 13.77 3.62 -18.97
CA ILE A 410 13.92 2.24 -19.43
C ILE A 410 12.76 1.37 -18.94
N VAL A 411 12.36 1.53 -17.68
CA VAL A 411 11.19 0.82 -17.12
C VAL A 411 9.91 1.22 -17.85
N PHE A 412 9.73 2.51 -18.13
CA PHE A 412 8.58 3.00 -18.90
C PHE A 412 8.56 2.44 -20.34
N ASP A 413 9.72 2.35 -21.00
CA ASP A 413 9.86 1.76 -22.34
C ASP A 413 9.59 0.25 -22.31
N ALA A 414 10.08 -0.46 -21.30
CA ALA A 414 9.80 -1.88 -21.09
C ALA A 414 8.30 -2.14 -20.89
N GLN A 415 7.64 -1.32 -20.06
CA GLN A 415 6.19 -1.40 -19.86
C GLN A 415 5.44 -1.12 -21.17
N THR A 416 5.93 -0.19 -22.00
CA THR A 416 5.38 0.12 -23.33
C THR A 416 5.54 -1.05 -24.31
N ALA A 417 6.68 -1.75 -24.28
CA ALA A 417 6.92 -2.92 -25.11
C ALA A 417 5.98 -4.07 -24.74
N ALA A 418 5.81 -4.35 -23.44
CA ALA A 418 4.82 -5.29 -22.94
C ALA A 418 3.39 -4.89 -23.31
N ALA A 419 3.04 -3.61 -23.19
CA ALA A 419 1.71 -3.10 -23.54
C ALA A 419 1.30 -3.47 -24.98
N LYS A 420 2.24 -3.34 -25.93
CA LYS A 420 2.05 -3.70 -27.35
C LYS A 420 1.97 -5.22 -27.58
N ALA A 421 2.47 -6.01 -26.65
CA ALA A 421 2.48 -7.47 -26.73
C ALA A 421 1.24 -8.12 -26.09
N PHE A 422 0.38 -7.35 -25.39
CA PHE A 422 -0.93 -7.83 -24.94
C PHE A 422 -1.90 -7.99 -26.13
N LYS A 423 -1.68 -9.03 -26.93
CA LYS A 423 -2.49 -9.36 -28.09
C LYS A 423 -2.97 -10.80 -28.01
N PRO A 424 -4.19 -11.11 -28.50
CA PRO A 424 -4.65 -12.48 -28.59
C PRO A 424 -3.61 -13.35 -29.32
N ASN A 425 -3.47 -14.60 -28.89
CA ASN A 425 -2.51 -15.58 -29.41
C ASN A 425 -1.01 -15.31 -29.12
N ASN A 426 -0.63 -14.18 -28.52
CA ASN A 426 0.65 -14.13 -27.85
C ASN A 426 0.60 -15.01 -26.60
N SER A 427 1.70 -15.70 -26.30
CA SER A 427 1.83 -16.43 -25.04
C SER A 427 2.11 -15.47 -23.88
N CYS A 428 1.83 -15.88 -22.65
CA CYS A 428 2.20 -15.13 -21.45
C CYS A 428 3.72 -14.86 -21.40
N ALA A 429 4.54 -15.77 -21.93
CA ALA A 429 5.97 -15.59 -22.05
C ALA A 429 6.36 -14.50 -23.08
N ASP A 430 5.65 -14.36 -24.19
CA ASP A 430 5.97 -13.36 -25.21
C ASP A 430 5.85 -11.94 -24.66
N VAL A 431 4.84 -11.69 -23.81
CA VAL A 431 4.67 -10.39 -23.15
C VAL A 431 5.82 -10.10 -22.17
N ASP A 432 6.18 -11.08 -21.32
CA ASP A 432 7.32 -10.96 -20.39
C ASP A 432 8.63 -10.67 -21.12
N ILE A 433 8.89 -11.42 -22.20
CA ILE A 433 10.10 -11.29 -23.01
C ILE A 433 10.15 -9.91 -23.68
N ALA A 434 9.02 -9.36 -24.12
CA ALA A 434 8.97 -8.03 -24.73
C ALA A 434 9.48 -6.93 -23.79
N ALA A 435 9.05 -6.93 -22.51
CA ALA A 435 9.57 -5.98 -21.52
C ALA A 435 11.01 -6.28 -21.14
N ARG A 436 11.33 -7.56 -20.89
CA ARG A 436 12.64 -7.99 -20.40
C ARG A 436 13.76 -7.66 -21.39
N THR A 437 13.50 -7.84 -22.69
CA THR A 437 14.44 -7.50 -23.76
C THR A 437 14.86 -6.03 -23.72
N VAL A 438 13.91 -5.11 -23.48
CA VAL A 438 14.22 -3.66 -23.37
C VAL A 438 15.18 -3.37 -22.22
N ILE A 439 14.98 -4.03 -21.07
CA ILE A 439 15.82 -3.85 -19.88
C ILE A 439 17.22 -4.46 -20.11
N ASP A 440 17.28 -5.65 -20.68
CA ASP A 440 18.52 -6.37 -20.95
C ASP A 440 19.38 -5.60 -21.98
N ASP A 441 18.78 -5.15 -23.09
CA ASP A 441 19.45 -4.38 -24.15
C ASP A 441 19.96 -3.01 -23.65
N ALA A 442 19.30 -2.43 -22.65
CA ALA A 442 19.74 -1.18 -22.02
C ALA A 442 20.94 -1.34 -21.06
N GLY A 443 21.41 -2.59 -20.86
CA GLY A 443 22.56 -2.94 -20.03
C GLY A 443 22.21 -3.25 -18.57
N TYR A 444 20.94 -3.53 -18.26
CA TYR A 444 20.45 -3.84 -16.91
C TYR A 444 20.04 -5.32 -16.75
N ASN A 445 20.65 -6.22 -17.52
CA ASN A 445 20.37 -7.65 -17.42
C ASN A 445 20.53 -8.18 -15.99
N GLY A 446 19.53 -8.94 -15.54
CA GLY A 446 19.50 -9.54 -14.20
C GLY A 446 18.95 -8.64 -13.09
N THR A 447 18.66 -7.36 -13.36
CA THR A 447 18.06 -6.46 -12.35
C THR A 447 16.53 -6.50 -12.35
N PHE A 448 15.92 -7.08 -13.39
CA PHE A 448 14.47 -7.36 -13.43
C PHE A 448 14.21 -8.77 -12.89
N THR A 449 14.06 -8.85 -11.57
CA THR A 449 14.21 -10.08 -10.78
C THR A 449 12.95 -10.92 -10.63
N HIS A 450 11.79 -10.42 -11.05
CA HIS A 450 10.51 -11.12 -10.99
C HIS A 450 9.85 -11.26 -12.37
N ARG A 451 8.67 -11.87 -12.40
CA ARG A 451 7.78 -11.96 -13.57
C ARG A 451 7.29 -10.57 -14.00
N LEU A 452 6.87 -10.41 -15.25
CA LEU A 452 6.27 -9.16 -15.73
C LEU A 452 4.91 -8.82 -15.13
N GLY A 453 4.16 -9.83 -14.72
CA GLY A 453 2.84 -9.59 -14.16
C GLY A 453 2.05 -10.87 -13.95
N HIS A 454 0.80 -10.68 -13.57
CA HIS A 454 -0.15 -11.73 -13.25
C HIS A 454 -1.55 -11.30 -13.66
N GLY A 455 -2.45 -12.28 -13.75
CA GLY A 455 -3.87 -12.02 -13.87
C GLY A 455 -4.35 -11.25 -12.63
N ILE A 456 -5.33 -10.39 -12.83
CA ILE A 456 -5.96 -9.61 -11.76
C ILE A 456 -7.48 -9.60 -11.95
N GLY A 457 -8.22 -9.70 -10.85
CA GLY A 457 -9.67 -9.74 -10.86
C GLY A 457 -10.23 -9.52 -9.45
N ILE A 458 -11.10 -10.44 -9.03
CA ILE A 458 -11.57 -10.49 -7.64
C ILE A 458 -10.39 -10.72 -6.67
N LYS A 459 -9.39 -11.49 -7.12
CA LYS A 459 -8.11 -11.69 -6.46
C LYS A 459 -7.05 -10.81 -7.13
N ALA A 460 -6.17 -10.20 -6.35
CA ALA A 460 -5.09 -9.37 -6.89
C ALA A 460 -4.12 -10.18 -7.76
N HIS A 461 -3.69 -11.36 -7.28
CA HIS A 461 -2.84 -12.29 -8.02
C HIS A 461 -3.63 -13.55 -8.41
N GLU A 462 -4.04 -13.65 -9.66
CA GLU A 462 -4.66 -14.85 -10.22
C GLU A 462 -3.95 -15.31 -11.51
N SER A 463 -4.27 -16.52 -11.98
CA SER A 463 -3.79 -16.99 -13.27
C SER A 463 -4.43 -16.17 -14.41
N PRO A 464 -3.80 -16.11 -15.61
CA PRO A 464 -2.46 -16.59 -15.94
C PRO A 464 -1.31 -15.72 -15.42
N TYR A 465 -0.09 -16.25 -15.43
CA TYR A 465 1.11 -15.51 -14.99
C TYR A 465 2.05 -15.18 -16.16
N LEU A 466 2.45 -13.91 -16.28
CA LEU A 466 3.32 -13.38 -17.33
C LEU A 466 4.80 -13.59 -16.97
N ASN A 467 5.32 -14.78 -17.21
CA ASN A 467 6.73 -15.08 -17.02
C ASN A 467 7.31 -15.80 -18.24
N LYS A 468 8.62 -15.64 -18.50
CA LYS A 468 9.31 -16.24 -19.66
C LYS A 468 9.18 -17.76 -19.85
N ALA A 469 8.76 -18.50 -18.82
CA ALA A 469 8.56 -19.94 -18.90
C ALA A 469 7.13 -20.31 -19.35
N ASN A 470 6.15 -19.42 -19.21
CA ASN A 470 4.75 -19.68 -19.54
C ASN A 470 4.46 -19.56 -21.05
N LYS A 471 4.99 -20.50 -21.83
CA LYS A 471 4.88 -20.54 -23.29
C LYS A 471 3.61 -21.22 -23.82
N LYS A 472 2.79 -21.79 -22.92
CA LYS A 472 1.63 -22.63 -23.30
C LYS A 472 0.29 -21.96 -23.04
N THR A 473 0.25 -20.93 -22.20
CA THR A 473 -0.96 -20.14 -21.98
C THR A 473 -0.96 -18.94 -22.91
N PHE A 474 -1.94 -18.91 -23.80
CA PHE A 474 -2.15 -17.82 -24.76
C PHE A 474 -3.14 -16.81 -24.21
N LEU A 475 -2.87 -15.53 -24.48
CA LEU A 475 -3.76 -14.44 -24.14
C LEU A 475 -5.07 -14.55 -24.93
N LYS A 476 -6.18 -14.28 -24.26
CA LYS A 476 -7.53 -14.26 -24.84
C LYS A 476 -8.22 -12.93 -24.53
N PRO A 477 -9.12 -12.46 -25.40
CA PRO A 477 -9.94 -11.28 -25.13
C PRO A 477 -10.71 -11.43 -23.82
N GLY A 478 -10.79 -10.35 -23.03
CA GLY A 478 -11.41 -10.37 -21.70
C GLY A 478 -10.45 -10.74 -20.56
N MET A 479 -9.24 -11.20 -20.85
CA MET A 479 -8.21 -11.37 -19.81
C MET A 479 -7.64 -10.02 -19.37
N THR A 480 -7.41 -9.88 -18.07
CA THR A 480 -6.83 -8.70 -17.45
C THR A 480 -5.54 -9.05 -16.72
N PHE A 481 -4.51 -8.20 -16.84
CA PHE A 481 -3.18 -8.43 -16.28
C PHE A 481 -2.58 -7.16 -15.69
N THR A 482 -1.71 -7.33 -14.68
CA THR A 482 -0.69 -6.34 -14.34
C THR A 482 0.40 -6.31 -15.40
N ASN A 483 0.97 -5.13 -15.62
CA ASN A 483 2.15 -4.88 -16.45
C ASN A 483 3.17 -4.08 -15.65
N GLU A 484 4.03 -4.80 -14.93
CA GLU A 484 4.81 -4.29 -13.80
C GLU A 484 6.35 -4.47 -13.93
N PRO A 485 6.98 -4.14 -15.07
CA PRO A 485 8.43 -4.28 -15.17
C PRO A 485 9.13 -3.37 -14.15
N GLY A 486 10.26 -3.85 -13.63
CA GLY A 486 11.04 -3.12 -12.64
C GLY A 486 12.54 -3.36 -12.77
N ILE A 487 13.32 -2.35 -12.39
CA ILE A 487 14.78 -2.42 -12.25
C ILE A 487 15.12 -2.18 -10.78
N TYR A 488 15.84 -3.14 -10.19
CA TYR A 488 16.26 -3.09 -8.79
C TYR A 488 17.78 -3.09 -8.69
N LEU A 489 18.36 -2.02 -8.17
CA LEU A 489 19.79 -1.86 -7.96
C LEU A 489 20.08 -1.90 -6.47
N GLU A 490 20.43 -3.09 -5.96
CA GLU A 490 20.65 -3.33 -4.52
C GLU A 490 21.60 -2.28 -3.90
N GLY A 491 21.19 -1.75 -2.75
CA GLY A 491 21.92 -0.70 -2.04
C GLY A 491 21.90 0.69 -2.69
N LYS A 492 21.22 0.87 -3.83
CA LYS A 492 21.09 2.16 -4.52
C LYS A 492 19.66 2.65 -4.60
N PHE A 493 18.84 2.05 -5.47
CA PHE A 493 17.42 2.36 -5.64
C PHE A 493 16.71 1.31 -6.50
N GLY A 494 15.38 1.34 -6.52
CA GLY A 494 14.57 0.62 -7.50
C GLY A 494 13.54 1.53 -8.17
N ALA A 495 13.09 1.13 -9.35
CA ALA A 495 11.98 1.75 -10.04
C ALA A 495 11.10 0.67 -10.70
N ARG A 496 9.79 0.77 -10.48
CA ARG A 496 8.74 -0.06 -11.08
C ARG A 496 7.58 0.83 -11.53
N HIS A 497 6.97 0.45 -12.63
CA HIS A 497 5.69 1.00 -13.10
C HIS A 497 4.74 -0.15 -13.33
N GLU A 498 3.53 -0.03 -12.78
CA GLU A 498 2.52 -1.07 -12.89
C GLU A 498 1.16 -0.47 -13.22
N ASP A 499 0.53 -1.07 -14.22
CA ASP A 499 -0.76 -0.66 -14.74
C ASP A 499 -1.53 -1.91 -15.18
N ILE A 500 -2.85 -1.82 -15.12
CA ILE A 500 -3.73 -2.93 -15.48
C ILE A 500 -4.16 -2.81 -16.94
N TYR A 501 -4.01 -3.90 -17.68
CA TYR A 501 -4.38 -4.00 -19.08
C TYR A 501 -5.45 -5.07 -19.29
N LEU A 502 -6.43 -4.76 -20.14
CA LEU A 502 -7.42 -5.68 -20.69
C LEU A 502 -7.02 -6.08 -22.11
N VAL A 503 -6.91 -7.37 -22.36
CA VAL A 503 -6.74 -7.90 -23.72
C VAL A 503 -8.07 -7.74 -24.47
N THR A 504 -8.02 -7.05 -25.60
CA THR A 504 -9.17 -6.80 -26.49
C THR A 504 -9.25 -7.87 -27.60
N GLU A 505 -10.38 -7.94 -28.31
CA GLU A 505 -10.55 -8.85 -29.45
C GLU A 505 -9.58 -8.51 -30.59
N ASP A 506 -9.50 -7.23 -30.92
CA ASP A 506 -8.64 -6.69 -31.96
C ASP A 506 -7.98 -5.40 -31.49
N GLY A 507 -6.81 -5.08 -32.04
CA GLY A 507 -6.11 -3.81 -31.79
C GLY A 507 -5.14 -3.84 -30.61
N GLU A 508 -5.02 -2.70 -29.94
CA GLU A 508 -4.15 -2.54 -28.77
C GLU A 508 -4.94 -2.86 -27.50
N ALA A 509 -4.27 -3.44 -26.50
CA ALA A 509 -4.86 -3.69 -25.20
C ALA A 509 -5.32 -2.39 -24.54
N GLU A 510 -6.42 -2.49 -23.82
CA GLU A 510 -7.02 -1.35 -23.14
C GLU A 510 -6.41 -1.15 -21.76
N LEU A 511 -6.07 0.10 -21.43
CA LEU A 511 -5.57 0.48 -20.11
C LEU A 511 -6.72 0.70 -19.13
N LEU A 512 -6.82 -0.13 -18.08
CA LEU A 512 -7.87 -0.03 -17.07
C LEU A 512 -7.51 0.93 -15.91
N SER A 513 -6.23 1.27 -15.73
CA SER A 513 -5.76 2.23 -14.72
C SER A 513 -5.88 3.70 -15.14
N GLY A 514 -6.63 3.99 -16.22
CA GLY A 514 -6.94 5.34 -16.68
C GLY A 514 -5.81 5.98 -17.47
N LYS A 515 -4.73 6.41 -16.80
CA LYS A 515 -3.56 7.02 -17.47
C LYS A 515 -2.26 6.58 -16.82
N ARG A 516 -1.33 6.12 -17.67
CA ARG A 516 0.08 5.87 -17.30
C ARG A 516 0.75 7.16 -16.81
N ALA A 517 1.88 6.98 -16.14
CA ALA A 517 2.77 8.09 -15.81
C ALA A 517 3.23 8.83 -17.08
N THR A 518 3.38 10.15 -17.02
CA THR A 518 3.83 10.98 -18.15
C THR A 518 5.29 11.41 -18.02
N SER A 519 5.81 11.44 -16.79
CA SER A 519 7.22 11.74 -16.51
C SER A 519 7.61 11.27 -15.11
N PRO A 520 8.92 11.29 -14.76
CA PRO A 520 9.38 11.04 -13.39
C PRO A 520 8.84 12.03 -12.35
N PHE A 521 8.10 13.08 -12.74
CA PHE A 521 7.51 14.08 -11.84
C PHE A 521 5.98 14.09 -11.88
N GLU A 522 5.39 13.26 -12.74
CA GLU A 522 3.95 13.15 -12.99
C GLU A 522 3.58 11.66 -13.05
N PRO A 523 3.36 11.03 -11.88
CA PRO A 523 2.98 9.63 -11.79
C PRO A 523 1.60 9.35 -12.40
#